data_AF-A0A935ID64-F1
#
_entry.id   AF-A0A935ID64-F1
#
_cell.length_a   1.000
_cell.length_b   1.000
_cell.length_c   1.000
_cell.angle_alpha   90.00
_cell.angle_beta   90.00
_cell.angle_gamma   90.00
#
_symmetry.space_group_name_H-M   'P 1'
#
loop_
_entity.id
_entity.type
_entity.pdbx_description
1 polymer ?
#
loop_
_entity_poly.entity_id
_entity_poly.type
_entity_poly.pdbx_seq_one_letter_code
_entity_poly.pdbx_strand_id
1 'polypeptide(L)'
;MEKQIYGLASALLKLNRWWLLLLVGVPISISLYSKGAGSNETTNQIIVNFSGAVLLFWLFAIKHKANDKLIENGIKIQILQYFNILIIFNIVFYVLSFFATKTIDSSYNNIQIHYVTPIIIPIVFCISFFGTLFLVSKTLVSAELNKEATFNEFLTTLILLIFTPIGIWFIQPRVQQL
;
A
#
# COMPACT_ATOMS: atom_id res chain seq x y z
N MET A 1 -10.25 16.30 9.37
CA MET A 1 -9.28 15.94 8.31
C MET A 1 -9.51 14.52 7.78
N GLU A 2 -9.61 13.50 8.64
CA GLU A 2 -9.81 12.09 8.25
C GLU A 2 -11.03 11.84 7.33
N LYS A 3 -12.18 12.47 7.61
CA LYS A 3 -13.38 12.36 6.75
C LYS A 3 -13.20 12.92 5.33
N GLN A 4 -12.40 13.97 5.16
CA GLN A 4 -12.11 14.55 3.84
C GLN A 4 -11.16 13.65 3.03
N ILE A 5 -10.14 13.11 3.69
CA ILE A 5 -9.20 12.14 3.10
C ILE A 5 -9.96 10.87 2.67
N TYR A 6 -10.89 10.39 3.51
CA TYR A 6 -11.77 9.29 3.13
C TYR A 6 -12.65 9.63 1.93
N GLY A 7 -13.22 10.84 1.85
CA GLY A 7 -14.00 11.28 0.69
C GLY A 7 -13.22 11.13 -0.62
N LEU A 8 -11.96 11.58 -0.64
CA LEU A 8 -11.06 11.41 -1.79
C LEU A 8 -10.73 9.92 -2.06
N ALA A 9 -10.38 9.17 -1.02
CA ALA A 9 -10.03 7.76 -1.14
C ALA A 9 -11.21 6.89 -1.60
N SER A 10 -12.44 7.25 -1.22
CA SER A 10 -13.66 6.55 -1.62
C SER A 10 -13.93 6.61 -3.12
N ALA A 11 -13.38 7.61 -3.83
CA ALA A 11 -13.44 7.66 -5.28
C ALA A 11 -12.74 6.46 -5.92
N LEU A 12 -11.67 5.94 -5.30
CA LEU A 12 -10.95 4.75 -5.77
C LEU A 12 -11.80 3.48 -5.64
N LEU A 13 -12.70 3.43 -4.66
CA LEU A 13 -13.63 2.29 -4.50
C LEU A 13 -14.70 2.26 -5.58
N LYS A 14 -15.00 3.39 -6.21
CA LYS A 14 -15.95 3.49 -7.34
C LYS A 14 -15.32 3.13 -8.68
N LEU A 15 -13.99 3.07 -8.76
CA LEU A 15 -13.31 2.69 -10.00
C LEU A 15 -13.57 1.22 -10.36
N ASN A 16 -13.65 0.95 -11.66
CA ASN A 16 -13.63 -0.41 -12.18
C ASN A 16 -12.28 -1.07 -11.83
N ARG A 17 -12.29 -2.36 -11.49
CA ARG A 17 -11.10 -3.18 -11.21
C ARG A 17 -10.02 -3.03 -12.29
N TRP A 18 -10.40 -2.85 -13.55
CA TRP A 18 -9.47 -2.62 -14.65
C TRP A 18 -8.67 -1.33 -14.50
N TRP A 19 -9.34 -0.21 -14.18
CA TRP A 19 -8.67 1.08 -14.01
C TRP A 19 -7.76 1.07 -12.78
N LEU A 20 -8.18 0.44 -11.69
CA LEU A 20 -7.35 0.32 -10.50
C LEU A 20 -6.10 -0.56 -10.76
N LEU A 21 -6.29 -1.66 -11.49
CA LEU A 21 -5.18 -2.54 -11.90
C LEU A 21 -4.21 -1.81 -12.83
N LEU A 22 -4.70 -0.97 -13.75
CA LEU A 22 -3.82 -0.15 -14.59
C LEU A 22 -3.05 0.89 -13.76
N LEU A 23 -3.71 1.54 -12.80
CA LEU A 23 -3.09 2.56 -11.93
C LEU A 23 -2.01 2.00 -10.99
N VAL A 24 -2.12 0.73 -10.59
CA VAL A 24 -1.18 0.11 -9.64
C VAL A 24 -0.26 -0.90 -10.33
N GLY A 25 -0.82 -1.82 -11.11
CA GLY A 25 -0.09 -2.93 -11.72
C GLY A 25 0.89 -2.50 -12.81
N VAL A 26 0.44 -1.64 -13.75
CA VAL A 26 1.27 -1.24 -14.90
C VAL A 26 2.53 -0.46 -14.48
N PRO A 27 2.46 0.56 -13.60
CA PRO A 27 3.63 1.21 -13.05
C PRO A 27 4.67 0.27 -12.45
N ILE A 28 4.22 -0.70 -11.65
CA ILE A 28 5.09 -1.69 -11.01
C ILE A 28 5.75 -2.57 -12.07
N SER A 29 4.98 -3.07 -13.04
CA SER A 29 5.51 -3.88 -14.14
C SER A 29 6.55 -3.10 -14.96
N ILE A 30 6.25 -1.87 -15.37
CA ILE A 30 7.20 -1.01 -16.12
C ILE A 30 8.51 -0.89 -15.34
N SER A 31 8.45 -0.62 -14.04
CA SER A 31 9.65 -0.45 -13.20
C SER A 31 10.50 -1.71 -13.06
N LEU A 32 9.92 -2.90 -13.18
CA LEU A 32 10.64 -4.16 -13.12
C LEU A 32 11.42 -4.42 -14.42
N TYR A 33 10.84 -4.05 -15.57
CA TYR A 33 11.46 -4.25 -16.88
C TYR A 33 12.41 -3.11 -17.29
N SER A 34 12.22 -1.89 -16.77
CA SER A 34 12.99 -0.71 -17.16
C SER A 34 14.34 -0.55 -16.44
N LYS A 35 14.69 -1.45 -15.52
CA LYS A 35 15.97 -1.48 -14.76
C LYS A 35 17.24 -1.60 -15.62
N GLY A 36 17.15 -1.64 -16.95
CA GLY A 36 18.28 -1.75 -17.88
C GLY A 36 18.67 -0.48 -18.65
N ALA A 37 17.94 0.64 -18.54
CA ALA A 37 18.20 1.86 -19.32
C ALA A 37 18.51 3.05 -18.40
N GLY A 38 19.80 3.39 -18.27
CA GLY A 38 20.33 4.38 -17.31
C GLY A 38 19.83 5.83 -17.43
N SER A 39 18.97 6.15 -18.40
CA SER A 39 18.38 7.49 -18.55
C SER A 39 17.03 7.68 -17.84
N ASN A 40 16.36 6.59 -17.42
CA ASN A 40 14.94 6.64 -17.01
C ASN A 40 14.73 6.36 -15.51
N GLU A 41 15.78 6.30 -14.69
CA GLU A 41 15.69 5.90 -13.29
C GLU A 41 14.79 6.81 -12.45
N THR A 42 14.91 8.14 -12.60
CA THR A 42 14.07 9.12 -11.89
C THR A 42 12.61 8.99 -12.29
N THR A 43 12.33 8.84 -13.59
CA THR A 43 10.97 8.59 -14.11
C THR A 43 10.39 7.31 -13.54
N ASN A 44 11.16 6.23 -13.48
CA ASN A 44 10.72 4.97 -12.89
C ASN A 44 10.41 5.11 -11.39
N GLN A 45 11.24 5.85 -10.64
CA GLN A 45 11.00 6.11 -9.23
C GLN A 45 9.72 6.91 -9.00
N ILE A 46 9.46 7.94 -9.80
CA ILE A 46 8.21 8.71 -9.74
C ILE A 46 7.01 7.79 -9.99
N ILE A 47 7.07 6.97 -11.04
CA ILE A 47 6.01 6.04 -11.43
C ILE A 47 5.71 5.03 -10.30
N VAL A 48 6.74 4.43 -9.70
CA VAL A 48 6.59 3.46 -8.59
C VAL A 48 6.03 4.13 -7.34
N ASN A 49 6.53 5.30 -6.96
CA ASN A 49 6.05 6.03 -5.79
C ASN A 49 4.59 6.47 -5.96
N PHE A 50 4.22 6.94 -7.16
CA PHE A 50 2.83 7.27 -7.49
C PHE A 50 1.92 6.06 -7.33
N SER A 51 2.31 4.91 -7.91
CA SER A 51 1.58 3.66 -7.77
C SER A 51 1.47 3.19 -6.32
N GLY A 52 2.55 3.30 -5.55
CA GLY A 52 2.57 2.98 -4.11
C GLY A 52 1.60 3.87 -3.33
N ALA A 53 1.57 5.16 -3.62
CA ALA A 53 0.61 6.10 -3.02
C ALA A 53 -0.83 5.70 -3.35
N VAL A 54 -1.15 5.44 -4.64
CA VAL A 54 -2.49 4.98 -5.04
C VAL A 54 -2.89 3.70 -4.30
N LEU A 55 -1.97 2.75 -4.17
CA LEU A 55 -2.20 1.52 -3.42
C LEU A 55 -2.51 1.78 -1.94
N LEU A 56 -1.73 2.63 -1.26
CA LEU A 56 -1.97 2.99 0.14
C LEU A 56 -3.32 3.70 0.32
N PHE A 57 -3.67 4.62 -0.58
CA PHE A 57 -4.97 5.29 -0.57
C PHE A 57 -6.12 4.30 -0.78
N TRP A 58 -5.95 3.32 -1.66
CA TRP A 58 -6.93 2.26 -1.86
C TRP A 58 -7.11 1.40 -0.61
N LEU A 59 -6.02 0.93 -0.01
CA LEU A 59 -6.04 0.17 1.25
C LEU A 59 -6.70 0.96 2.39
N PHE A 60 -6.40 2.26 2.47
CA PHE A 60 -7.04 3.18 3.43
C PHE A 60 -8.55 3.25 3.21
N ALA A 61 -9.00 3.39 1.96
CA ALA A 61 -10.42 3.41 1.62
C ALA A 61 -11.13 2.11 2.01
N ILE A 62 -10.52 0.96 1.71
CA ILE A 62 -11.07 -0.36 2.06
C ILE A 62 -11.27 -0.47 3.56
N LYS A 63 -10.22 -0.16 4.34
CA LYS A 63 -10.28 -0.25 5.80
C LYS A 63 -11.41 0.61 6.35
N HIS A 64 -11.54 1.85 5.89
CA HIS A 64 -12.59 2.75 6.39
C HIS A 64 -13.99 2.25 6.04
N LYS A 65 -14.23 1.88 4.77
CA LYS A 65 -15.54 1.36 4.37
C LYS A 65 -15.93 0.09 5.15
N ALA A 66 -14.98 -0.83 5.32
CA ALA A 66 -15.21 -2.06 6.09
C ALA A 66 -15.41 -1.79 7.59
N ASN A 67 -14.65 -0.85 8.15
CA ASN A 67 -14.77 -0.47 9.56
C ASN A 67 -16.09 0.26 9.87
N ASP A 68 -16.59 1.09 8.96
CA ASP A 68 -17.87 1.77 9.13
C ASP A 68 -19.01 0.74 9.26
N LYS A 69 -19.03 -0.27 8.38
CA LYS A 69 -19.97 -1.40 8.46
C LYS A 69 -19.84 -2.21 9.75
N LEU A 70 -18.63 -2.43 10.25
CA LEU A 70 -18.41 -3.13 11.51
C LEU A 70 -18.95 -2.35 12.71
N ILE A 71 -18.76 -1.04 12.72
CA ILE A 71 -19.27 -0.16 13.78
C ILE A 71 -20.80 -0.15 13.77
N GLU A 72 -21.43 -0.10 12.59
CA GLU A 72 -22.88 -0.23 12.45
C GLU A 72 -23.41 -1.54 13.06
N ASN A 73 -22.65 -2.62 12.94
CA ASN A 73 -22.97 -3.93 13.53
C ASN A 73 -22.49 -4.10 14.98
N GLY A 74 -21.99 -3.04 15.62
CA GLY A 74 -21.56 -3.06 17.02
C GLY A 74 -20.23 -3.79 17.29
N ILE A 75 -19.46 -4.10 16.25
CA ILE A 75 -18.19 -4.83 16.37
C ILE A 75 -17.04 -3.84 16.36
N LYS A 76 -16.18 -3.90 17.39
CA LYS A 76 -15.00 -3.04 17.51
C LYS A 76 -13.72 -3.87 17.52
N ILE A 77 -12.88 -3.66 16.53
CA ILE A 77 -11.55 -4.29 16.45
C ILE A 77 -10.52 -3.29 16.96
N GLN A 78 -10.00 -3.51 18.18
CA GLN A 78 -9.10 -2.57 18.86
C GLN A 78 -7.81 -2.29 18.08
N ILE A 79 -7.24 -3.30 17.42
CA ILE A 79 -5.97 -3.17 16.71
C ILE A 79 -6.04 -2.23 15.49
N LEU A 80 -7.24 -1.83 15.03
CA LEU A 80 -7.42 -0.89 13.93
C LEU A 80 -6.97 0.53 14.24
N GLN A 81 -6.80 0.88 15.53
CA GLN A 81 -6.29 2.19 15.92
C GLN A 81 -4.85 2.43 15.43
N TYR A 82 -4.06 1.37 15.26
CA TYR A 82 -2.68 1.46 14.77
C TYR A 82 -2.59 1.61 13.25
N PHE A 83 -3.69 1.42 12.52
CA PHE A 83 -3.69 1.45 11.06
C PHE A 83 -3.22 2.81 10.51
N ASN A 84 -3.72 3.91 11.08
CA ASN A 84 -3.35 5.25 10.62
C ASN A 84 -1.86 5.52 10.83
N ILE A 85 -1.28 5.01 11.93
CA ILE A 85 0.16 5.10 12.21
C ILE A 85 0.94 4.32 11.15
N LEU A 86 0.53 3.09 10.82
CA LEU A 86 1.19 2.28 9.79
C LEU A 86 1.14 2.94 8.41
N ILE A 87 -0.01 3.53 8.02
CA ILE A 87 -0.11 4.27 6.75
C ILE A 87 0.85 5.45 6.73
N ILE A 88 0.93 6.24 7.79
CA ILE A 88 1.86 7.37 7.90
C ILE A 88 3.31 6.89 7.75
N PHE A 89 3.68 5.80 8.44
CA PHE A 89 5.01 5.20 8.30
C PHE A 89 5.30 4.81 6.84
N ASN A 90 4.38 4.15 6.16
CA ASN A 90 4.55 3.78 4.75
C ASN A 90 4.73 5.00 3.86
N ILE A 91 3.94 6.07 4.05
CA ILE A 91 4.08 7.31 3.28
C ILE A 91 5.47 7.93 3.49
N VAL A 92 5.93 8.03 4.74
CA VAL A 92 7.26 8.56 5.06
C VAL A 92 8.35 7.75 4.37
N PHE A 93 8.25 6.41 4.39
CA PHE A 93 9.23 5.56 3.71
C PHE A 93 9.19 5.69 2.19
N TYR A 94 8.02 5.82 1.56
CA TYR A 94 7.94 6.10 0.12
C TYR A 94 8.62 7.43 -0.22
N VAL A 95 8.35 8.49 0.56
CA VAL A 95 9.03 9.79 0.38
C VAL A 95 10.54 9.66 0.59
N LEU A 96 11.01 8.97 1.62
CA LEU A 96 12.43 8.71 1.83
C LEU A 96 13.06 7.90 0.69
N SER A 97 12.33 6.93 0.13
CA SER A 97 12.81 6.12 -0.99
C SER A 97 13.06 6.94 -2.25
N PHE A 98 12.32 8.04 -2.42
CA PHE A 98 12.51 9.00 -3.52
C PHE A 98 13.83 9.76 -3.38
N PHE A 99 14.21 10.14 -2.16
CA PHE A 99 15.48 10.83 -1.87
C PHE A 99 16.66 9.88 -1.69
N ALA A 100 16.40 8.60 -1.42
CA ALA A 100 17.40 7.55 -1.33
C ALA A 100 17.88 7.12 -2.72
N THR A 101 18.34 8.06 -3.54
CA THR A 101 19.07 7.76 -4.77
C THR A 101 20.43 7.16 -4.42
N LYS A 102 20.73 6.01 -5.02
CA LYS A 102 21.97 5.26 -4.82
C LYS A 102 23.19 6.03 -5.31
N THR A 103 24.30 5.80 -4.60
CA THR A 103 25.70 6.16 -4.92
C THR A 103 25.86 7.50 -5.61
N ILE A 104 26.07 8.54 -4.79
CA ILE A 104 26.75 9.74 -5.25
C ILE A 104 28.20 9.33 -5.53
N ASP A 105 28.48 8.78 -6.72
CA ASP A 105 29.84 8.71 -7.25
C ASP A 105 30.25 10.12 -7.71
N SER A 106 30.32 11.03 -6.73
CA SER A 106 30.87 12.37 -6.95
C SER A 106 32.36 12.28 -6.75
N SER A 107 33.12 12.30 -7.84
CA SER A 107 34.53 12.67 -7.77
C SER A 107 34.62 14.18 -7.54
N TYR A 108 34.70 14.57 -6.27
CA TYR A 108 35.15 15.91 -5.89
C TYR A 108 36.47 15.73 -5.16
N ASN A 109 37.59 16.17 -5.76
CA ASN A 109 38.94 15.98 -5.23
C ASN A 109 39.31 14.51 -4.90
N ASN A 110 38.98 13.53 -5.75
CA ASN A 110 39.30 12.10 -5.56
C ASN A 110 38.68 11.42 -4.32
N ILE A 111 37.70 12.04 -3.66
CA ILE A 111 36.99 11.41 -2.53
C ILE A 111 35.75 10.69 -3.07
N GLN A 112 35.76 9.35 -3.05
CA GLN A 112 34.60 8.53 -3.38
C GLN A 112 33.71 8.38 -2.14
N ILE A 113 32.48 8.91 -2.17
CA ILE A 113 31.52 8.79 -1.07
C ILE A 113 30.49 7.71 -1.43
N HIS A 114 30.67 6.50 -0.91
CA HIS A 114 29.70 5.42 -1.07
C HIS A 114 28.63 5.48 0.03
N TYR A 115 27.43 5.94 -0.31
CA TYR A 115 26.27 5.86 0.58
C TYR A 115 25.54 4.52 0.39
N VAL A 116 25.56 3.69 1.45
CA VAL A 116 24.81 2.43 1.52
C VAL A 116 23.59 2.65 2.41
N THR A 117 22.39 2.44 1.87
CA THR A 117 21.16 2.52 2.65
C THR A 117 21.20 1.50 3.80
N PRO A 118 20.99 1.92 5.06
CA PRO A 118 20.97 1.01 6.19
C PRO A 118 19.92 -0.09 6.02
N ILE A 119 20.30 -1.36 6.20
CA ILE A 119 19.41 -2.53 6.02
C ILE A 119 18.15 -2.50 6.90
N ILE A 120 18.20 -1.76 8.00
CA ILE A 120 17.07 -1.57 8.91
C ILE A 120 15.89 -0.85 8.22
N ILE A 121 16.15 0.07 7.28
CA ILE A 121 15.11 0.85 6.59
C ILE A 121 14.17 -0.05 5.77
N PRO A 122 14.65 -0.87 4.83
CA PRO A 122 13.76 -1.75 4.05
C PRO A 122 13.06 -2.80 4.92
N ILE A 123 13.68 -3.26 6.02
CA ILE A 123 13.04 -4.20 6.95
C ILE A 123 11.84 -3.55 7.66
N VAL A 124 12.02 -2.35 8.22
CA VAL A 124 10.94 -1.63 8.91
C VAL A 124 9.81 -1.28 7.95
N PHE A 125 10.15 -0.85 6.73
CA PHE A 125 9.16 -0.63 5.67
C PHE A 125 8.35 -1.90 5.38
N CYS A 126 9.04 -3.03 5.19
CA CYS A 126 8.41 -4.32 4.91
C CYS A 126 7.43 -4.72 6.04
N ILE A 127 7.86 -4.65 7.29
CA ILE A 127 7.02 -4.96 8.47
C ILE A 127 5.78 -4.05 8.51
N SER A 128 5.97 -2.74 8.28
CA SER A 128 4.88 -1.77 8.30
C SER A 128 3.87 -2.01 7.17
N PHE A 129 4.35 -2.31 5.96
CA PHE A 129 3.53 -2.62 4.81
C PHE A 129 2.72 -3.90 5.04
N PHE A 130 3.37 -4.99 5.48
CA PHE A 130 2.68 -6.24 5.82
C PHE A 130 1.67 -6.06 6.95
N GLY A 131 1.98 -5.25 7.97
CA GLY A 131 1.02 -4.90 9.02
C GLY A 131 -0.22 -4.19 8.48
N THR A 132 -0.04 -3.32 7.48
CA THR A 132 -1.15 -2.64 6.79
C THR A 132 -2.04 -3.64 6.04
N LEU A 133 -1.44 -4.56 5.27
CA LEU A 133 -2.18 -5.62 4.56
C LEU A 133 -2.91 -6.56 5.53
N PHE A 134 -2.26 -6.90 6.65
CA PHE A 134 -2.84 -7.73 7.70
C PHE A 134 -4.10 -7.08 8.30
N LEU A 135 -4.03 -5.80 8.65
CA LEU A 135 -5.19 -5.09 9.21
C LEU A 135 -6.31 -4.93 8.18
N VAL A 136 -6.00 -4.59 6.93
CA VAL A 136 -7.01 -4.45 5.86
C VAL A 136 -7.70 -5.78 5.60
N SER A 137 -6.95 -6.88 5.45
CA SER A 137 -7.52 -8.20 5.22
C SER A 137 -8.43 -8.66 6.36
N LYS A 138 -7.98 -8.50 7.61
CA LYS A 138 -8.78 -8.79 8.80
C LYS A 138 -10.04 -7.94 8.84
N THR A 139 -9.95 -6.63 8.59
CA THR A 139 -11.11 -5.72 8.65
C THR A 139 -12.13 -6.06 7.57
N LEU A 140 -11.66 -6.27 6.33
CA LEU A 140 -12.51 -6.59 5.19
C LEU A 140 -13.30 -7.88 5.44
N VAL A 141 -12.62 -8.96 5.81
CA VAL A 141 -13.29 -10.25 6.06
C VAL A 141 -14.18 -10.18 7.30
N SER A 142 -13.79 -9.42 8.32
CA SER A 142 -14.67 -9.21 9.49
C SER A 142 -15.96 -8.49 9.09
N ALA A 143 -15.88 -7.50 8.20
CA ALA A 143 -17.04 -6.75 7.70
C ALA A 143 -17.93 -7.58 6.77
N GLU A 144 -17.37 -8.55 6.04
CA GLU A 144 -18.14 -9.50 5.23
C GLU A 144 -18.87 -10.52 6.10
N LEU A 145 -18.22 -11.01 7.17
CA LEU A 145 -18.79 -12.02 8.07
C LEU A 145 -19.64 -11.43 9.19
N ASN A 146 -19.64 -10.11 9.36
CA ASN A 146 -20.25 -9.41 10.51
C ASN A 146 -19.82 -10.02 11.86
N LYS A 147 -18.54 -10.38 11.99
CA LYS A 147 -17.90 -10.84 13.23
C LYS A 147 -16.40 -10.59 13.14
N GLU A 148 -15.68 -10.63 14.25
CA GLU A 148 -14.22 -10.59 14.19
C GLU A 148 -13.68 -11.84 13.48
N ALA A 149 -12.97 -11.64 12.36
CA ALA A 149 -12.40 -12.72 11.58
C ALA A 149 -11.18 -13.33 12.27
N THR A 150 -11.13 -14.66 12.28
CA THR A 150 -9.98 -15.44 12.71
C THR A 150 -8.90 -15.47 11.62
N PHE A 151 -7.66 -15.78 11.99
CA PHE A 151 -6.52 -15.79 11.06
C PHE A 151 -6.77 -16.65 9.82
N ASN A 152 -7.33 -17.86 10.00
CA ASN A 152 -7.61 -18.77 8.89
C ASN A 152 -8.67 -18.23 7.92
N GLU A 153 -9.63 -17.43 8.40
CA GLU A 153 -10.69 -16.87 7.57
C GLU A 153 -10.17 -15.74 6.67
N PHE A 154 -9.24 -14.92 7.15
CA PHE A 154 -8.69 -13.81 6.35
C PHE A 154 -7.37 -14.11 5.65
N LEU A 155 -6.75 -15.28 5.88
CA LEU A 155 -5.47 -15.68 5.28
C LEU A 155 -5.50 -15.59 3.74
N THR A 156 -6.57 -16.09 3.11
CA THR A 156 -6.72 -16.03 1.66
C THR A 156 -6.77 -14.59 1.16
N THR A 157 -7.49 -13.70 1.85
CA THR A 157 -7.56 -12.27 1.52
C THR A 157 -6.21 -11.59 1.73
N LEU A 158 -5.45 -11.98 2.76
CA LEU A 158 -4.09 -11.48 2.99
C LEU A 158 -3.15 -11.87 1.86
N ILE A 159 -3.16 -13.14 1.44
CA ILE A 159 -2.36 -13.63 0.31
C ILE A 159 -2.73 -12.88 -0.97
N LEU A 160 -4.02 -12.68 -1.25
CA LEU A 160 -4.48 -11.89 -2.39
C LEU A 160 -3.92 -10.46 -2.37
N LEU A 161 -3.95 -9.77 -1.22
CA LEU A 161 -3.39 -8.42 -1.08
C LEU A 161 -1.87 -8.35 -1.33
N ILE A 162 -1.14 -9.37 -0.88
CA ILE A 162 0.31 -9.49 -1.13
C ILE A 162 0.58 -9.59 -2.64
N PHE A 163 -0.21 -10.40 -3.36
CA PHE A 163 -0.17 -10.49 -4.81
C PHE A 163 -1.05 -9.42 -5.45
N THR A 164 -0.74 -8.16 -5.17
CA THR A 164 -1.61 -7.00 -5.36
C THR A 164 -2.24 -6.85 -6.76
N PRO A 165 -1.57 -7.18 -7.89
CA PRO A 165 -2.25 -7.16 -9.20
C PRO A 165 -3.43 -8.13 -9.27
N ILE A 166 -3.25 -9.34 -8.73
CA ILE A 166 -4.29 -10.38 -8.66
C ILE A 166 -5.29 -10.02 -7.56
N GLY A 167 -4.80 -9.55 -6.41
CA GLY A 167 -5.62 -9.14 -5.29
C GLY A 167 -6.67 -8.09 -5.66
N ILE A 168 -6.27 -7.05 -6.39
CA ILE A 168 -7.18 -6.00 -6.86
C ILE A 168 -8.38 -6.59 -7.61
N TRP A 169 -8.15 -7.60 -8.45
CA TRP A 169 -9.18 -8.21 -9.27
C TRP A 169 -10.30 -8.86 -8.44
N PHE A 170 -9.94 -9.52 -7.35
CA PHE A 170 -10.86 -10.25 -6.48
C PHE A 170 -11.38 -9.39 -5.32
N ILE A 171 -10.58 -8.46 -4.80
CA ILE A 171 -10.92 -7.66 -3.63
C ILE A 171 -11.80 -6.47 -4.00
N GLN A 172 -11.57 -5.81 -5.14
CA GLN A 172 -12.35 -4.64 -5.54
C GLN A 172 -13.87 -4.93 -5.60
N PRO A 173 -14.35 -6.02 -6.23
CA PRO A 173 -15.77 -6.34 -6.26
C PRO A 173 -16.35 -6.63 -4.86
N ARG A 174 -15.59 -7.31 -4.00
CA ARG A 174 -16.01 -7.63 -2.62
C ARG A 174 -16.24 -6.37 -1.80
N VAL A 175 -15.32 -5.41 -1.90
CA VAL A 175 -15.43 -4.12 -1.19
C VAL A 175 -16.59 -3.29 -1.72
N GLN A 176 -16.91 -3.37 -3.01
CA GLN A 176 -18.06 -2.66 -3.59
C GLN A 176 -19.40 -3.20 -3.09
N GLN A 177 -19.48 -4.48 -2.75
CA GLN A 177 -20.67 -5.13 -2.19
C GLN A 177 -20.88 -4.86 -0.69
N LEU A 178 -19.84 -4.37 0.02
CA LEU A 178 -19.98 -3.97 1.42
C LEU A 178 -20.95 -2.81 1.59
#